data_AF-A0A084ABB4-F1
#
_entry.id   AF-A0A084ABB4-F1
#
_cell.length_a   1.000
_cell.length_b   1.000
_cell.length_c   1.000
_cell.angle_alpha   90.00
_cell.angle_beta   90.00
_cell.angle_gamma   90.00
#
_symmetry.space_group_name_H-M   'P 1'
#
loop_
_entity.id
_entity.type
_entity.pdbx_description
1 polymer ?
#
loop_
_entity_poly.entity_id
_entity_poly.type
_entity_poly.pdbx_seq_one_letter_code
_entity_poly.pdbx_strand_id
1 'polypeptide(L)' 'RTLISRNTWRLIQDNLIQSQVNQTDRRIVRLTLTTNGQETVQRSVRQVQANLKTFNQSHDLEKLTKQV' A
#
# COMPACT_ATOMS: atom_id res chain seq x y z
N ARG A 1 -12.40 4.29 -18.78
CA ARG A 1 -11.84 4.67 -17.44
C ARG A 1 -10.36 4.32 -17.43
N THR A 2 -9.51 5.24 -16.97
CA THR A 2 -8.06 4.97 -16.83
C THR A 2 -7.80 4.02 -15.66
N LEU A 3 -6.60 3.41 -15.62
CA LEU A 3 -6.17 2.59 -14.48
C LEU A 3 -6.23 3.36 -13.16
N ILE A 4 -5.81 4.63 -13.19
CA ILE A 4 -5.85 5.54 -12.03
C ILE A 4 -7.29 5.65 -11.52
N SER A 5 -8.26 5.97 -12.38
CA SER A 5 -9.67 6.10 -11.96
C SER A 5 -10.25 4.80 -11.40
N ARG A 6 -9.82 3.63 -11.88
CA ARG A 6 -10.29 2.34 -11.36
C ARG A 6 -9.72 2.06 -9.97
N ASN A 7 -8.44 2.33 -9.75
CA ASN A 7 -7.80 2.09 -8.45
C ASN A 7 -8.31 3.07 -7.40
N THR A 8 -8.46 4.36 -7.73
CA THR A 8 -9.07 5.34 -6.83
C THR A 8 -10.50 4.92 -6.45
N TRP A 9 -11.30 4.44 -7.41
CA TRP A 9 -12.65 3.97 -7.12
C TRP A 9 -12.66 2.80 -6.13
N ARG A 10 -11.80 1.79 -6.32
CA ARG A 10 -11.70 0.64 -5.41
C ARG A 10 -11.27 1.06 -4.01
N LEU A 11 -10.25 1.91 -3.88
CA LEU A 11 -9.80 2.40 -2.59
C LEU A 11 -10.88 3.20 -1.83
N ILE A 12 -11.77 3.89 -2.55
CA ILE A 12 -12.94 4.55 -1.95
C ILE A 12 -13.96 3.51 -1.48
N GLN A 13 -14.27 2.50 -2.30
CA GLN A 13 -15.20 1.42 -1.95
C GLN A 13 -14.73 0.63 -0.73
N ASP A 14 -13.41 0.39 -0.63
CA ASP A 14 -12.79 -0.33 0.48
C ASP A 14 -12.63 0.56 1.74
N ASN A 15 -13.14 1.80 1.72
CA ASN A 15 -13.03 2.77 2.81
C ASN A 15 -11.57 3.02 3.23
N LEU A 16 -10.63 2.98 2.28
CA LEU A 16 -9.20 3.25 2.53
C LEU A 16 -8.86 4.71 2.26
N ILE A 17 -9.56 5.33 1.31
CA ILE A 17 -9.43 6.76 1.02
C ILE A 17 -10.81 7.41 0.92
N GLN A 18 -10.87 8.69 1.27
CA GLN A 18 -12.01 9.55 1.01
C GLN A 18 -11.66 10.55 -0.10
N SER A 19 -12.66 10.94 -0.87
CA SER A 19 -12.52 11.89 -1.98
C SER A 19 -13.40 13.10 -1.74
N GLN A 20 -12.84 14.29 -1.90
CA GLN A 20 -13.55 15.56 -1.83
C GLN A 20 -13.24 16.38 -3.08
N VAL A 21 -14.29 16.69 -3.84
CA VAL A 21 -14.18 17.62 -4.98
C VAL A 21 -14.04 19.04 -4.42
N ASN A 22 -13.08 19.81 -4.95
CA ASN A 22 -12.91 21.19 -4.56
C ASN A 22 -14.14 22.02 -5.00
N GLN A 23 -14.64 22.88 -4.11
CA GLN A 23 -15.86 23.66 -4.33
C GLN A 23 -15.66 24.82 -5.31
N THR A 24 -14.45 25.39 -5.36
CA THR A 24 -14.08 26.52 -6.21
C THR A 24 -13.66 26.05 -7.61
N ASP A 25 -12.90 24.97 -7.69
CA ASP A 25 -12.49 24.36 -8.96
C ASP A 25 -12.77 22.84 -8.97
N ARG A 26 -13.84 22.46 -9.70
CA ARG A 26 -14.29 21.06 -9.82
C ARG A 26 -13.31 20.15 -10.56
N ARG A 27 -12.27 20.70 -11.21
CA ARG A 27 -11.20 19.91 -11.85
C ARG A 27 -10.23 19.32 -10.82
N ILE A 28 -10.24 19.85 -9.60
CA ILE A 28 -9.36 19.43 -8.50
C ILE A 28 -10.12 18.50 -7.56
N VAL A 29 -9.56 17.31 -7.34
CA VAL A 29 -10.06 16.32 -6.38
C VAL A 29 -9.02 16.08 -5.31
N ARG A 30 -9.38 16.32 -4.05
CA ARG A 30 -8.54 15.98 -2.90
C ARG A 30 -8.82 14.55 -2.47
N LEU A 31 -7.78 13.76 -2.36
CA LEU A 31 -7.84 12.41 -1.78
C LEU A 31 -7.17 12.44 -0.40
N THR A 32 -7.76 11.76 0.56
CA THR A 32 -7.22 11.70 1.93
C THR A 32 -7.36 10.28 2.46
N LEU A 33 -6.35 9.79 3.18
CA LEU A 33 -6.45 8.49 3.85
C LEU A 33 -7.50 8.55 4.95
N THR A 34 -8.32 7.51 5.04
CA THR A 34 -9.15 7.27 6.23
C THR A 34 -8.30 6.64 7.34
N THR A 35 -8.83 6.54 8.55
CA THR A 35 -8.19 5.77 9.63
C THR A 35 -7.92 4.32 9.23
N ASN A 36 -8.89 3.67 8.57
CA ASN A 36 -8.73 2.30 8.06
C ASN A 36 -7.63 2.20 6.99
N GLY A 37 -7.54 3.21 6.12
CA GLY A 37 -6.46 3.33 5.15
C GLY A 37 -5.09 3.44 5.81
N GLN A 38 -4.96 4.27 6.85
CA GLN A 38 -3.73 4.43 7.61
C GLN A 38 -3.29 3.12 8.29
N GLU A 39 -4.22 2.42 8.95
CA GLU A 39 -3.93 1.12 9.57
C GLU A 39 -3.50 0.08 8.54
N THR A 40 -4.18 0.01 7.40
CA THR A 40 -3.88 -0.93 6.33
C THR A 40 -2.47 -0.70 5.76
N VAL A 41 -2.09 0.56 5.57
CA VAL A 41 -0.73 0.93 5.15
C VAL A 41 0.29 0.47 6.19
N GLN A 42 0.05 0.73 7.48
CA GLN A 42 0.96 0.30 8.54
C GLN A 42 1.13 -1.22 8.61
N ARG A 43 0.03 -1.98 8.51
CA ARG A 43 0.08 -3.45 8.47
C ARG A 43 0.87 -3.94 7.26
N SER A 44 0.63 -3.36 6.09
CA SER A 44 1.33 -3.72 4.86
C SER A 44 2.83 -3.44 4.96
N VAL A 45 3.22 -2.29 5.53
CA VAL A 45 4.64 -1.96 5.77
C VAL A 45 5.30 -2.99 6.69
N ARG A 46 4.66 -3.33 7.81
CA ARG A 46 5.17 -4.36 8.73
C ARG A 46 5.32 -5.71 8.05
N GLN A 47 4.34 -6.11 7.24
CA GLN A 47 4.40 -7.38 6.51
C GLN A 47 5.53 -7.41 5.48
N VAL A 48 5.69 -6.33 4.71
CA VAL A 48 6.78 -6.22 3.73
C VAL A 48 8.13 -6.28 4.43
N GLN A 49 8.31 -5.59 5.56
CA GLN A 49 9.53 -5.67 6.36
C GLN A 49 9.82 -7.09 6.86
N ALA A 50 8.80 -7.79 7.36
CA ALA A 50 8.93 -9.18 7.80
C ALA A 50 9.34 -10.09 6.63
N ASN A 51 8.69 -9.97 5.48
CA ASN A 51 9.00 -10.75 4.29
C ASN A 51 10.44 -10.53 3.81
N LEU A 52 10.91 -9.28 3.80
CA LEU A 52 12.29 -8.96 3.42
C LEU A 52 13.31 -9.55 4.40
N LYS A 53 13.01 -9.55 5.71
CA LYS A 53 13.86 -10.18 6.71
C LYS A 53 13.95 -11.69 6.50
N THR A 54 12.82 -12.36 6.29
CA THR A 54 12.78 -13.81 6.01
C THR A 54 13.52 -14.16 4.73
N PHE A 55 13.38 -13.35 3.67
CA PHE A 55 14.09 -13.54 2.42
C PHE A 55 15.61 -13.49 2.61
N ASN A 56 16.12 -12.46 3.31
CA ASN A 56 17.55 -12.33 3.59
C ASN A 56 18.08 -13.51 4.42
N GLN A 57 17.35 -13.92 5.46
CA GLN A 57 17.72 -15.08 6.27
C GLN A 57 17.77 -16.38 5.46
N SER A 58 16.82 -16.58 4.54
CA SER A 58 16.79 -17.76 3.68
C SER A 58 17.97 -17.76 2.70
N HIS A 59 18.30 -16.61 2.13
CA HIS A 59 19.45 -16.43 1.23
C HIS A 59 20.80 -16.67 1.93
N ASP A 60 20.93 -16.22 3.18
CA ASP A 60 22.15 -16.42 3.98
C ASP A 60 22.34 -17.89 4.37
N LEU A 61 21.26 -18.60 4.73
CA LEU A 61 21.29 -20.05 4.98
C LEU A 61 21.68 -20.83 3.72
N GLU A 62 21.11 -20.48 2.56
CA GLU A 62 21.43 -21.14 1.29
C GLU A 62 22.92 -20.99 0.94
N LYS A 63 23.50 -19.80 1.16
CA LYS A 63 24.94 -19.57 0.97
C LYS A 63 25.81 -20.41 1.90
N LEU A 64 25.45 -20.48 3.19
CA LEU A 64 26.18 -21.29 4.17
C LEU A 64 26.14 -22.78 3.80
N THR A 65 24.97 -23.30 3.41
CA THR A 65 24.85 -24.72 3.01
C THR A 65 25.60 -25.09 1.74
N LYS A 66 25.87 -24.13 0.85
CA LYS A 66 26.68 -24.36 -0.37
C LYS A 66 28.20 -24.31 -0.13
N GLN A 67 28.63 -23.82 1.03
CA GLN A 67 30.05 -23.76 1.42
C GLN A 67 30.52 -24.98 2.21
N VAL A 68 29.61 -25.89 2.60
CA VAL A 68 29.90 -27.16 3.29
C VAL A 68 29.87 -28.30 2.29
#